data_AF-A0A957UUV5-F1
#
_entry.id   AF-A0A957UUV5-F1
#
_cell.length_a   1.000
_cell.length_b   1.000
_cell.length_c   1.000
_cell.angle_alpha   90.00
_cell.angle_beta   90.00
_cell.angle_gamma   90.00
#
_symmetry.space_group_name_H-M   'P 1'
#
loop_
_entity.id
_entity.type
_entity.pdbx_description
1 polymer ?
#
loop_
_entity_poly.entity_id
_entity_poly.type
_entity_poly.pdbx_seq_one_letter_code
_entity_poly.pdbx_strand_id
1 'polypeptide(L)'
;MITSEGFEGTYPPTGWSSTGHWGKSACQASDGANSAWIEGGATDRACTGFDSIYHPSETATLRYGPFDLSDALTATLTFDLWLWQAQGDTFTWGASIDGAAFYGITATDAFTTLWAAQSLDLGAVPGLGDLRGQSAVYVGFVWQSDDFAETFSG
;
A
#
# COMPACT_ATOMS: atom_id res chain seq x y z
N MET A 1 6.51 -0.96 -18.91
CA MET A 1 6.42 -0.59 -17.48
C MET A 1 5.45 0.57 -17.38
N ILE A 2 4.39 0.42 -16.58
CA ILE A 2 3.39 1.49 -16.40
C ILE A 2 3.92 2.57 -15.45
N THR A 3 4.46 2.17 -14.31
CA THR A 3 5.07 3.07 -13.32
C THR A 3 6.06 2.30 -12.43
N SER A 4 6.91 3.04 -11.73
CA SER A 4 7.79 2.59 -10.65
C SER A 4 7.98 3.79 -9.70
N GLU A 5 7.79 3.57 -8.39
CA GLU A 5 7.79 4.65 -7.40
C GLU A 5 8.56 4.25 -6.14
N GLY A 6 9.50 5.11 -5.72
CA GLY A 6 10.27 5.00 -4.47
C GLY A 6 9.90 6.07 -3.44
N PHE A 7 8.96 6.96 -3.76
CA PHE A 7 8.44 8.04 -2.91
C PHE A 7 9.46 9.12 -2.53
N GLU A 8 10.50 9.31 -3.34
CA GLU A 8 11.54 10.32 -3.10
C GLU A 8 11.08 11.75 -3.42
N GLY A 9 10.12 11.88 -4.33
CA GLY A 9 9.63 13.14 -4.85
C GLY A 9 8.59 13.86 -3.98
N THR A 10 7.76 14.67 -4.63
CA THR A 10 6.58 15.27 -3.97
C THR A 10 5.56 14.17 -3.66
N TYR A 11 4.84 14.33 -2.53
CA TYR A 11 3.81 13.39 -2.12
C TYR A 11 2.41 14.02 -2.18
N PRO A 12 1.38 13.33 -2.70
CA PRO A 12 1.50 12.05 -3.42
C PRO A 12 2.20 12.27 -4.78
N PRO A 13 2.96 11.27 -5.29
CA PRO A 13 3.54 11.37 -6.61
C PRO A 13 2.47 11.44 -7.71
N THR A 14 2.84 11.90 -8.91
CA THR A 14 1.91 12.00 -10.03
C THR A 14 1.26 10.64 -10.34
N GLY A 15 -0.08 10.64 -10.46
CA GLY A 15 -0.86 9.41 -10.70
C GLY A 15 -1.20 8.63 -9.43
N TRP A 16 -0.64 9.03 -8.28
CA TRP A 16 -1.01 8.51 -6.97
C TRP A 16 -1.99 9.44 -6.26
N SER A 17 -2.83 8.86 -5.43
CA SER A 17 -3.73 9.55 -4.51
C SER A 17 -3.81 8.77 -3.21
N SER A 18 -4.03 9.46 -2.10
CA SER A 18 -4.18 8.80 -0.80
C SER A 18 -5.35 9.35 0.02
N THR A 19 -5.86 8.52 0.93
CA THR A 19 -6.79 8.89 2.01
C THR A 19 -6.17 8.57 3.38
N GLY A 20 -6.75 9.09 4.45
CA GLY A 20 -6.20 8.93 5.79
C GLY A 20 -4.84 9.62 5.93
N HIS A 21 -3.93 9.01 6.68
CA HIS A 21 -2.63 9.60 7.02
C HIS A 21 -1.46 9.13 6.16
N TRP A 22 -1.73 8.41 5.08
CA TRP A 22 -0.72 7.99 4.12
C TRP A 22 0.18 9.15 3.70
N GLY A 23 1.49 8.95 3.84
CA GLY A 23 2.52 9.91 3.46
C GLY A 23 3.81 9.21 3.10
N LYS A 24 4.82 9.99 2.73
CA LYS A 24 6.20 9.48 2.67
C LYS A 24 6.87 9.62 4.03
N SER A 25 7.73 8.68 4.36
CA SER A 25 8.51 8.67 5.60
C SER A 25 9.95 8.31 5.33
N ALA A 26 10.86 8.92 6.09
CA ALA A 26 12.28 8.60 6.09
C ALA A 26 12.69 7.63 7.22
N CYS A 27 11.70 7.11 7.97
CA CYS A 27 11.98 6.18 9.07
C CYS A 27 12.57 4.86 8.61
N GLN A 28 11.98 4.30 7.57
CA GLN A 28 12.40 3.08 6.92
C GLN A 28 12.23 3.30 5.42
N ALA A 29 13.19 2.81 4.65
CA ALA A 29 13.13 2.83 3.20
C ALA A 29 13.63 1.48 2.68
N SER A 30 12.96 0.90 1.68
CA SER A 30 13.43 -0.34 1.03
C SER A 30 14.60 -0.05 0.08
N ASP A 31 14.56 1.14 -0.52
CA ASP A 31 15.62 1.73 -1.34
C ASP A 31 15.57 3.26 -1.15
N GLY A 32 16.67 3.94 -1.48
CA GLY A 32 16.74 5.40 -1.36
C GLY A 32 16.66 5.90 0.09
N ALA A 33 15.89 6.97 0.30
CA ALA A 33 15.77 7.67 1.58
C ALA A 33 14.33 7.71 2.11
N ASN A 34 13.33 7.35 1.30
CA ASN A 34 11.93 7.40 1.69
C ASN A 34 11.18 6.11 1.33
N SER A 35 10.06 5.88 2.00
CA SER A 35 9.02 4.94 1.57
C SER A 35 7.64 5.50 1.87
N ALA A 36 6.59 4.91 1.28
CA ALA A 36 5.23 5.22 1.70
C ALA A 36 4.93 4.52 3.04
N TRP A 37 4.33 5.27 3.97
CA TRP A 37 3.93 4.78 5.28
C TRP A 37 2.53 5.29 5.63
N ILE A 38 1.75 4.47 6.32
CA ILE A 38 0.34 4.75 6.62
C ILE A 38 0.13 5.98 7.49
N GLU A 39 1.15 6.38 8.24
CA GLU A 39 1.17 7.57 9.09
C GLU A 39 2.19 8.62 8.61
N GLY A 40 2.75 8.46 7.40
CA GLY A 40 3.78 9.38 6.91
C GLY A 40 3.31 10.83 6.74
N GLY A 41 1.99 11.04 6.67
CA GLY A 41 1.34 12.35 6.63
C GLY A 41 0.79 12.81 7.97
N ALA A 42 0.84 11.99 9.03
CA ALA A 42 0.38 12.36 10.35
C ALA A 42 1.33 13.37 11.00
N THR A 43 0.76 14.40 11.65
CA THR A 43 1.55 15.42 12.36
C THR A 43 1.74 15.11 13.84
N ASP A 44 1.00 14.14 14.38
CA ASP A 44 0.94 13.79 15.81
C ASP A 44 1.52 12.40 16.13
N ARG A 45 1.83 11.60 15.10
CA ARG A 45 2.46 10.27 15.21
C ARG A 45 3.70 10.18 14.35
N ALA A 46 4.75 10.89 14.77
CA ALA A 46 6.05 10.75 14.13
C ALA A 46 6.61 9.35 14.42
N CYS A 47 7.04 8.64 13.39
CA CYS A 47 7.85 7.46 13.61
C CYS A 47 9.25 7.87 14.10
N THR A 48 9.81 7.08 15.03
CA THR A 48 11.13 7.32 15.62
C THR A 48 12.01 6.09 15.44
N GLY A 49 12.52 5.91 14.22
CA GLY A 49 13.39 4.78 13.88
C GLY A 49 12.58 3.51 13.64
N PHE A 50 12.74 2.52 14.52
CA PHE A 50 11.95 1.28 14.49
C PHE A 50 10.65 1.39 15.29
N ASP A 51 10.56 2.37 16.20
CA ASP A 51 9.36 2.59 16.99
C ASP A 51 8.32 3.35 16.17
N SER A 52 7.12 2.79 16.07
CA SER A 52 6.01 3.40 15.33
C SER A 52 4.68 3.15 16.02
N ILE A 53 3.77 4.12 15.87
CA ILE A 53 2.40 4.06 16.35
C ILE A 53 1.49 4.47 15.20
N TYR A 54 0.36 3.79 15.03
CA TYR A 54 -0.68 4.16 14.09
C TYR A 54 -2.00 4.51 14.80
N HIS A 55 -2.89 5.17 14.09
CA HIS A 55 -4.22 5.51 14.57
C HIS A 55 -5.12 4.27 14.67
N PRO A 56 -5.99 4.21 15.69
CA PRO A 56 -7.12 3.27 15.69
C PRO A 56 -8.23 3.74 14.74
N SER A 57 -9.13 2.82 14.42
CA SER A 57 -10.34 2.98 13.63
C SER A 57 -10.10 3.68 12.28
N GLU A 58 -8.92 3.49 11.68
CA GLU A 58 -8.54 4.12 10.42
C GLU A 58 -8.79 3.18 9.25
N THR A 59 -9.50 3.68 8.23
CA THR A 59 -9.48 3.10 6.89
C THR A 59 -8.80 4.07 5.95
N ALA A 60 -7.69 3.63 5.37
CA ALA A 60 -6.84 4.49 4.56
C ALA A 60 -6.33 3.75 3.33
N THR A 61 -6.18 4.45 2.23
CA THR A 61 -5.82 3.85 0.95
C THR A 61 -4.79 4.70 0.23
N LEU A 62 -3.73 4.06 -0.26
CA LEU A 62 -2.81 4.63 -1.24
C LEU A 62 -3.08 3.96 -2.58
N ARG A 63 -3.45 4.75 -3.59
CA ARG A 63 -3.94 4.26 -4.88
C ARG A 63 -3.17 4.88 -6.04
N TYR A 64 -2.77 4.05 -7.00
CA TYR A 64 -2.27 4.46 -8.31
C TYR A 64 -3.29 4.12 -9.41
N GLY A 65 -3.53 5.05 -10.33
CA GLY A 65 -4.36 4.86 -11.51
C GLY A 65 -5.33 6.02 -11.79
N PRO A 66 -6.20 5.87 -12.81
CA PRO A 66 -6.32 4.68 -13.65
C PRO A 66 -5.14 4.54 -14.63
N PHE A 67 -4.86 3.30 -15.05
CA PHE A 67 -3.98 2.99 -16.17
C PHE A 67 -4.62 1.94 -17.09
N ASP A 68 -4.14 1.90 -18.33
CA ASP A 68 -4.69 1.07 -19.41
C ASP A 68 -3.91 -0.26 -19.50
N LEU A 69 -4.65 -1.39 -19.53
CA LEU A 69 -4.16 -2.75 -19.77
C LEU A 69 -4.80 -3.38 -21.02
N SER A 70 -5.44 -2.61 -21.89
CA SER A 70 -6.18 -3.11 -23.05
C SER A 70 -5.33 -3.91 -24.04
N ASP A 71 -4.04 -3.63 -24.14
CA ASP A 71 -3.08 -4.34 -24.99
C ASP A 71 -2.06 -5.18 -24.20
N ALA A 72 -2.24 -5.29 -22.88
CA ALA A 72 -1.30 -5.98 -22.01
C ALA A 72 -1.40 -7.51 -22.15
N LEU A 73 -0.28 -8.15 -22.54
CA LEU A 73 -0.17 -9.61 -22.51
C LEU A 73 0.13 -10.15 -21.11
N THR A 74 0.87 -9.37 -20.32
CA THR A 74 1.23 -9.63 -18.93
C THR A 74 1.12 -8.35 -18.12
N ALA A 75 0.72 -8.45 -16.85
CA ALA A 75 0.59 -7.32 -15.96
C ALA A 75 0.79 -7.79 -14.51
N THR A 76 1.68 -7.14 -13.77
CA THR A 76 2.05 -7.54 -12.41
C THR A 76 2.34 -6.30 -11.57
N LEU A 77 1.85 -6.29 -10.34
CA LEU A 77 2.30 -5.38 -9.29
C LEU A 77 3.40 -6.06 -8.49
N THR A 78 4.51 -5.37 -8.25
CA THR A 78 5.60 -5.82 -7.37
C THR A 78 6.04 -4.66 -6.48
N PHE A 79 6.32 -4.94 -5.20
CA PHE A 79 6.76 -3.93 -4.23
C PHE A 79 7.47 -4.60 -3.06
N ASP A 80 8.21 -3.83 -2.27
CA ASP A 80 8.76 -4.29 -0.99
C ASP A 80 7.85 -3.86 0.16
N LEU A 81 7.64 -4.77 1.12
CA LEU A 81 6.78 -4.55 2.27
C LEU A 81 7.55 -4.75 3.57
N TRP A 82 7.53 -3.74 4.43
CA TRP A 82 7.78 -3.88 5.86
C TRP A 82 6.46 -3.63 6.57
N LEU A 83 5.94 -4.64 7.25
CA LEU A 83 4.65 -4.61 7.92
C LEU A 83 4.77 -5.15 9.35
N TRP A 84 4.28 -4.37 10.29
CA TRP A 84 3.80 -4.88 11.56
C TRP A 84 2.36 -4.39 11.72
N GLN A 85 1.47 -5.28 12.13
CA GLN A 85 0.09 -4.94 12.46
C GLN A 85 -0.38 -5.83 13.61
N ALA A 86 -1.22 -5.28 14.47
CA ALA A 86 -1.79 -6.01 15.59
C ALA A 86 -2.89 -6.97 15.13
N GLN A 87 -3.37 -7.77 16.08
CA GLN A 87 -4.52 -8.64 15.85
C GLN A 87 -5.78 -7.80 15.65
N GLY A 88 -6.54 -8.08 14.59
CA GLY A 88 -7.73 -7.31 14.22
C GLY A 88 -7.48 -6.33 13.07
N ASP A 89 -6.21 -5.95 12.87
CA ASP A 89 -5.80 -5.05 11.79
C ASP A 89 -5.50 -5.80 10.51
N THR A 90 -5.69 -5.11 9.38
CA THR A 90 -5.45 -5.67 8.05
C THR A 90 -4.74 -4.71 7.12
N PHE A 91 -3.89 -5.30 6.27
CA PHE A 91 -3.27 -4.62 5.15
C PHE A 91 -3.51 -5.41 3.86
N THR A 92 -4.16 -4.79 2.89
CA THR A 92 -4.47 -5.38 1.59
C THR A 92 -3.69 -4.68 0.49
N TRP A 93 -3.01 -5.44 -0.36
CA TRP A 93 -2.57 -4.96 -1.67
C TRP A 93 -3.43 -5.61 -2.75
N GLY A 94 -3.99 -4.78 -3.62
CA GLY A 94 -5.02 -5.20 -4.55
C GLY A 94 -5.12 -4.35 -5.80
N ALA A 95 -6.07 -4.74 -6.64
CA ALA A 95 -6.44 -4.03 -7.85
C ALA A 95 -7.93 -3.73 -7.88
N SER A 96 -8.30 -2.78 -8.74
CA SER A 96 -9.67 -2.30 -8.90
C SER A 96 -9.92 -1.89 -10.35
N ILE A 97 -11.19 -1.96 -10.77
CA ILE A 97 -11.68 -1.47 -12.07
C ILE A 97 -12.53 -0.18 -11.94
N ASP A 98 -12.89 0.20 -10.71
CA ASP A 98 -13.72 1.38 -10.41
C ASP A 98 -13.00 2.42 -9.54
N GLY A 99 -11.83 2.06 -8.98
CA GLY A 99 -11.04 2.89 -8.10
C GLY A 99 -11.59 2.98 -6.66
N ALA A 100 -12.66 2.26 -6.35
CA ALA A 100 -13.35 2.27 -5.06
C ALA A 100 -13.16 0.97 -4.27
N ALA A 101 -13.41 -0.19 -4.90
CA ALA A 101 -13.26 -1.49 -4.27
C ALA A 101 -11.95 -2.16 -4.73
N PHE A 102 -11.10 -2.55 -3.78
CA PHE A 102 -9.83 -3.22 -4.05
C PHE A 102 -9.90 -4.69 -3.67
N TYR A 103 -9.46 -5.54 -4.58
CA TYR A 103 -9.44 -6.99 -4.45
C TYR A 103 -8.01 -7.49 -4.60
N GLY A 104 -7.59 -8.46 -3.79
CA GLY A 104 -6.22 -8.93 -3.82
C GLY A 104 -5.87 -9.78 -2.61
N ILE A 105 -4.67 -9.56 -2.07
CA ILE A 105 -4.13 -10.32 -0.95
C ILE A 105 -4.23 -9.45 0.30
N THR A 106 -4.79 -10.02 1.36
CA THR A 106 -4.91 -9.39 2.67
C THR A 106 -4.00 -10.09 3.66
N ALA A 107 -3.12 -9.32 4.30
CA ALA A 107 -2.37 -9.74 5.47
C ALA A 107 -3.20 -9.51 6.74
N THR A 108 -3.23 -10.51 7.61
CA THR A 108 -3.81 -10.49 8.96
C THR A 108 -2.76 -10.98 9.93
N ASP A 109 -2.68 -10.42 11.15
CA ASP A 109 -1.73 -10.83 12.18
C ASP A 109 -0.26 -10.90 11.69
N ALA A 110 0.14 -9.95 10.84
CA ALA A 110 1.41 -10.01 10.12
C ALA A 110 2.53 -9.22 10.79
N PHE A 111 3.72 -9.83 10.83
CA PHE A 111 4.96 -9.17 11.23
C PHE A 111 6.11 -9.58 10.33
N THR A 112 6.74 -8.59 9.69
CA THR A 112 7.99 -8.73 8.95
C THR A 112 9.09 -7.98 9.69
N THR A 113 10.22 -8.63 9.94
CA THR A 113 11.39 -8.01 10.58
C THR A 113 12.32 -7.28 9.61
N LEU A 114 12.01 -7.32 8.32
CA LEU A 114 12.76 -6.73 7.21
C LEU A 114 11.87 -6.57 5.98
N TRP A 115 12.28 -5.71 5.06
CA TRP A 115 11.62 -5.51 3.76
C TRP A 115 11.52 -6.82 2.97
N ALA A 116 10.30 -7.24 2.65
CA ALA A 116 10.02 -8.45 1.90
C ALA A 116 9.33 -8.13 0.57
N ALA A 117 9.88 -8.65 -0.52
CA ALA A 117 9.28 -8.52 -1.84
C ALA A 117 7.91 -9.22 -1.90
N GLN A 118 6.91 -8.49 -2.38
CA GLN A 118 5.54 -8.94 -2.59
C GLN A 118 5.16 -8.79 -4.07
N SER A 119 4.17 -9.56 -4.50
CA SER A 119 3.64 -9.47 -5.85
C SER A 119 2.14 -9.74 -5.91
N LEU A 120 1.50 -9.21 -6.96
CA LEU A 120 0.14 -9.54 -7.36
C LEU A 120 0.08 -9.66 -8.88
N ASP A 121 -0.33 -10.83 -9.38
CA ASP A 121 -0.60 -11.05 -10.80
C ASP A 121 -1.93 -10.39 -11.19
N LEU A 122 -1.86 -9.35 -12.03
CA LEU A 122 -3.06 -8.65 -12.50
C LEU A 122 -3.81 -9.44 -13.59
N GLY A 123 -3.24 -10.55 -14.09
CA GLY A 123 -3.94 -11.54 -14.89
C GLY A 123 -4.79 -12.54 -14.09
N ALA A 124 -4.68 -12.54 -12.75
CA ALA A 124 -5.38 -13.48 -11.88
C ALA A 124 -5.57 -12.91 -10.46
N VAL A 125 -6.20 -11.73 -10.34
CA VAL A 125 -6.40 -11.05 -9.06
C VAL A 125 -7.39 -11.83 -8.19
N PRO A 126 -7.03 -12.25 -6.96
CA PRO A 126 -7.96 -12.90 -6.05
C PRO A 126 -9.21 -12.05 -5.80
N GLY A 127 -10.38 -12.63 -6.02
CA GLY A 127 -11.66 -11.93 -5.86
C GLY A 127 -12.12 -11.06 -7.03
N LEU A 128 -11.29 -10.85 -8.07
CA LEU A 128 -11.63 -9.99 -9.22
C LEU A 128 -11.34 -10.61 -10.60
N GLY A 129 -10.33 -11.47 -10.72
CA GLY A 129 -9.99 -12.18 -11.96
C GLY A 129 -8.94 -11.49 -12.83
N ASP A 130 -9.03 -11.72 -14.14
CA ASP A 130 -8.07 -11.21 -15.13
C ASP A 130 -8.40 -9.77 -15.53
N LEU A 131 -7.44 -8.85 -15.35
CA LEU A 131 -7.60 -7.43 -15.66
C LEU A 131 -6.97 -7.02 -17.00
N ARG A 132 -6.33 -7.93 -17.73
CA ARG A 132 -5.85 -7.64 -19.09
C ARG A 132 -7.04 -7.38 -20.00
N GLY A 133 -6.89 -6.44 -20.92
CA GLY A 133 -8.00 -5.96 -21.75
C GLY A 133 -8.76 -4.76 -21.16
N GLN A 134 -8.65 -4.49 -19.85
CA GLN A 134 -9.33 -3.38 -19.20
C GLN A 134 -8.61 -2.05 -19.44
N SER A 135 -9.35 -0.99 -19.79
CA SER A 135 -8.79 0.34 -20.10
C SER A 135 -8.65 1.27 -18.89
N ALA A 136 -9.20 0.86 -17.74
CA ALA A 136 -9.13 1.61 -16.50
C ALA A 136 -8.93 0.64 -15.32
N VAL A 137 -7.67 0.48 -14.92
CA VAL A 137 -7.26 -0.34 -13.79
C VAL A 137 -6.56 0.53 -12.76
N TYR A 138 -6.75 0.20 -11.49
CA TYR A 138 -6.06 0.82 -10.37
C TYR A 138 -5.35 -0.26 -9.56
N VAL A 139 -4.25 0.11 -8.92
CA VAL A 139 -3.67 -0.69 -7.82
C VAL A 139 -3.79 0.11 -6.53
N GLY A 140 -3.97 -0.58 -5.41
CA GLY A 140 -4.19 0.03 -4.12
C GLY A 140 -3.60 -0.75 -2.97
N PHE A 141 -3.14 0.00 -1.98
CA PHE A 141 -2.72 -0.47 -0.67
C PHE A 141 -3.73 0.05 0.35
N VAL A 142 -4.52 -0.85 0.94
CA VAL A 142 -5.60 -0.53 1.86
C VAL A 142 -5.20 -0.96 3.25
N TRP A 143 -5.24 -0.02 4.19
CA TRP A 143 -5.06 -0.24 5.61
C TRP A 143 -6.41 -0.16 6.31
N GLN A 144 -6.64 -1.08 7.23
CA GLN A 144 -7.76 -1.02 8.16
C GLN A 144 -7.25 -1.40 9.55
N SER A 145 -7.39 -0.47 10.50
CA SER A 145 -7.14 -0.75 11.91
C SER A 145 -8.46 -0.92 12.67
N ASP A 146 -8.43 -1.71 13.73
CA ASP A 146 -9.51 -1.84 14.69
C ASP A 146 -9.53 -0.65 15.68
N ASP A 147 -10.38 -0.72 16.70
CA ASP A 147 -10.61 0.39 17.63
C ASP A 147 -9.48 0.62 18.66
N PHE A 148 -8.37 -0.11 18.57
CA PHE A 148 -7.24 0.00 19.50
C PHE A 148 -6.01 0.63 18.84
N ALA A 149 -5.43 1.60 19.55
CA ALA A 149 -4.19 2.22 19.11
C ALA A 149 -3.04 1.30 19.50
N GLU A 150 -2.18 0.97 18.55
CA GLU A 150 -1.15 -0.03 18.72
C GLU A 150 0.23 0.55 18.44
N THR A 151 1.23 0.07 19.19
CA THR A 151 2.61 0.56 19.09
C THR A 151 3.54 -0.60 18.82
N PHE A 152 4.34 -0.48 17.78
CA PHE A 152 5.48 -1.34 17.56
C PHE A 152 6.72 -0.72 18.20
N SER A 153 7.44 -1.54 18.97
CA SER A 153 8.79 -1.20 19.42
C SER A 153 9.75 -2.35 19.07
N GLY A 154 10.84 -2.01 18.41
CA GLY A 154 11.76 -2.96 17.74
C GLY A 154 13.22 -2.75 18.09
#